data_AF-A0A2E3JPV0-F1
#
_entry.id   AF-A0A2E3JPV0-F1
#
_cell.length_a   1.000
_cell.length_b   1.000
_cell.length_c   1.000
_cell.angle_alpha   90.00
_cell.angle_beta   90.00
_cell.angle_gamma   90.00
#
_symmetry.space_group_name_H-M   'P 1'
#
loop_
_entity.id
_entity.type
_entity.pdbx_description
1 polymer ?
#
loop_
_entity_poly.entity_id
_entity_poly.type
_entity_poly.pdbx_seq_one_letter_code
_entity_poly.pdbx_strand_id
1 'polypeptide(L)' 'MMSNVVEVDNLVKHFEVKTGFFSTKTRTVKAVDNVSFQIKKGESL' A
#
# COMPACT_ATOMS: atom_id res chain seq x y z
N MET A 1 17.82 23.54 -1.22
CA MET A 1 16.58 22.74 -1.18
C MET A 1 16.95 21.29 -0.95
N MET A 2 16.40 20.63 0.07
CA MET A 2 16.66 19.19 0.28
C MET A 2 15.90 18.41 -0.80
N SER A 3 16.56 17.51 -1.51
CA SER A 3 15.89 16.66 -2.52
C SER A 3 15.16 15.49 -1.83
N ASN A 4 14.00 15.14 -2.36
CA ASN A 4 13.31 13.90 -2.01
C ASN A 4 14.16 12.73 -2.49
N VAL A 5 14.31 11.71 -1.65
CA VAL A 5 15.00 10.44 -1.99
C VAL A 5 14.00 9.32 -2.26
N VAL A 6 12.80 9.42 -1.67
CA VAL A 6 11.66 8.56 -1.96
C VAL A 6 10.44 9.44 -2.17
N GLU A 7 9.68 9.15 -3.22
CA GLU A 7 8.39 9.75 -3.51
C GLU A 7 7.42 8.63 -3.86
N VAL A 8 6.34 8.54 -3.07
CA VAL A 8 5.27 7.57 -3.24
C VAL A 8 3.98 8.34 -3.41
N ASP A 9 3.27 8.07 -4.50
CA ASP A 9 1.96 8.63 -4.75
C ASP A 9 0.92 7.53 -4.96
N ASN A 10 -0.21 7.66 -4.26
CA ASN A 10 -1.36 6.76 -4.31
C ASN A 10 -0.98 5.27 -4.26
N LEU A 11 -0.16 4.87 -3.30
CA LEU A 11 0.21 3.47 -3.10
C LEU A 11 -1.03 2.67 -2.69
N VAL A 12 -1.34 1.67 -3.51
CA VAL A 12 -2.46 0.77 -3.31
C VAL A 12 -1.94 -0.66 -3.37
N LYS A 13 -2.23 -1.44 -2.34
CA LYS A 13 -2.00 -2.89 -2.32
C LYS A 13 -3.16 -3.61 -1.69
N HIS A 14 -3.98 -4.24 -2.52
CA HIS A 14 -5.12 -5.06 -2.10
C HIS A 14 -4.87 -6.52 -2.45
N PHE A 15 -5.37 -7.41 -1.60
CA PHE A 15 -5.27 -8.85 -1.75
C PHE A 15 -6.67 -9.47 -1.73
N GLU A 16 -6.94 -10.34 -2.69
CA GLU A 16 -8.13 -11.16 -2.68
C GLU A 16 -7.92 -12.40 -1.82
N VAL A 17 -8.85 -12.65 -0.90
CA VAL A 17 -8.83 -13.79 0.01
C VAL A 17 -10.08 -14.62 -0.22
N LYS A 18 -9.88 -15.87 -0.61
CA LYS A 18 -10.93 -16.88 -0.69
C LYS A 18 -11.10 -17.55 0.68
N THR A 19 -12.33 -17.72 1.15
CA THR A 19 -12.61 -18.34 2.44
C THR A 19 -13.07 -19.79 2.30
N GLY A 20 -12.22 -20.77 2.62
CA GLY A 20 -12.60 -22.20 2.61
C GLY A 20 -12.60 -22.85 1.21
N PHE A 21 -12.81 -24.18 1.18
CA PHE A 21 -12.59 -25.02 -0.01
C PHE A 21 -13.63 -24.87 -1.13
N PHE A 22 -14.84 -24.39 -0.82
CA PHE A 22 -15.96 -24.29 -1.79
C PHE A 22 -16.65 -22.91 -1.80
N SER A 23 -16.06 -21.89 -1.20
CA SER A 23 -16.70 -20.56 -1.15
C SER A 23 -16.61 -19.84 -2.49
N THR A 24 -17.75 -19.30 -2.91
CA THR A 24 -17.87 -18.35 -4.02
C THR A 24 -17.60 -16.91 -3.61
N LYS A 25 -17.50 -16.64 -2.30
CA LYS A 25 -17.28 -15.29 -1.77
C LYS A 25 -15.78 -15.03 -1.64
N THR A 26 -15.31 -14.08 -2.43
CA THR A 26 -13.98 -13.47 -2.29
C THR A 26 -14.10 -12.23 -1.42
N ARG A 27 -13.22 -12.08 -0.43
CA ARG A 27 -13.07 -10.86 0.34
C ARG A 27 -11.80 -10.13 -0.09
N THR A 28 -11.87 -8.82 -0.23
CA THR A 28 -10.68 -8.00 -0.47
C THR A 28 -10.13 -7.48 0.86
N VAL A 29 -8.85 -7.74 1.11
CA VAL A 29 -8.07 -7.15 2.19
C VAL A 29 -7.23 -6.03 1.60
N LYS A 30 -7.45 -4.81 2.09
CA LYS A 30 -6.65 -3.65 1.69
C LYS A 30 -5.46 -3.51 2.63
N ALA A 31 -4.28 -3.98 2.21
CA ALA A 31 -3.06 -3.88 3.02
C ALA A 31 -2.48 -2.47 3.00
N VAL A 32 -2.57 -1.80 1.85
CA VAL A 32 -2.29 -0.37 1.68
C VAL A 32 -3.38 0.23 0.80
N ASP A 33 -3.92 1.38 1.18
CA ASP A 33 -4.97 2.07 0.41
C ASP A 33 -4.72 3.58 0.42
N ASN A 34 -4.52 4.16 -0.77
CA ASN A 34 -4.37 5.60 -0.97
C ASN A 34 -3.30 6.26 -0.08
N VAL A 35 -2.10 5.68 -0.04
CA VAL A 35 -0.98 6.23 0.74
C VAL A 35 -0.05 7.04 -0.16
N SER A 36 0.15 8.32 0.17
CA SER A 36 1.14 9.18 -0.48
C SER A 36 2.08 9.76 0.58
N PHE A 37 3.39 9.71 0.33
CA PHE A 37 4.40 10.31 1.19
C PHE A 37 5.70 10.57 0.45
N GLN A 38 6.55 11.40 1.06
CA GLN A 38 7.89 11.70 0.58
C GLN A 38 8.87 11.52 1.73
N ILE A 39 10.07 11.01 1.43
CA ILE A 39 11.19 10.96 2.38
C ILE A 39 12.29 11.84 1.82
N LYS A 40 12.75 12.83 2.60
CA LYS A 40 13.89 13.67 2.22
C LYS A 40 15.20 13.02 2.65
N LYS A 41 16.28 13.43 2.00
CA LYS A 41 17.63 12.95 2.36
C LYS A 41 17.92 13.16 3.85
N GLY A 42 18.19 12.07 4.57
CA GLY A 42 18.53 12.08 6.01
C GLY A 42 17.34 11.89 6.96
N GLU A 43 16.12 11.77 6.45
CA GLU A 43 14.93 11.45 7.26
C GLU A 43 14.71 9.92 7.34
N SER A 44 14.06 9.47 8.43
CA SER A 44 13.54 8.11 8.59
C SER A 44 12.05 8.21 8.91
N LEU A 45 11.24 7.35 8.27
CA LEU A 45 9.79 7.30 8.37
C LEU A 45 9.31 5.96 8.96
#